data_AF-A0A2D8G5X5-F1
#
_entry.id   AF-A0A2D8G5X5-F1
#
_cell.length_a   1.000
_cell.length_b   1.000
_cell.length_c   1.000
_cell.angle_alpha   90.00
_cell.angle_beta   90.00
_cell.angle_gamma   90.00
#
_symmetry.space_group_name_H-M   'P 1'
#
loop_
_entity.id
_entity.type
_entity.pdbx_description
1 polymer ?
#
loop_
_entity_poly.entity_id
_entity_poly.type
_entity_poly.pdbx_seq_one_letter_code
_entity_poly.pdbx_strand_id
1 'polypeptide(L)'
;MIRLLLLTFVPLILPFAVWYLWNVFGKKPQLDPSTGEQEPPEITSAPLKMLTFVGVLLSLLTLGGFLLFHDQTVTAPYSPINVDDAARGLDRGIAPDRPMTSR
;
A
#
# COMPACT_ATOMS: atom_id res chain seq x y z
N MET A 1 -8.24 -1.50 11.96
CA MET A 1 -8.92 -0.33 11.32
C MET A 1 -8.00 0.44 10.36
N ILE A 2 -6.70 0.56 10.65
CA ILE A 2 -5.73 1.25 9.76
C ILE A 2 -5.67 0.70 8.31
N ARG A 3 -5.87 -0.61 8.12
CA ARG A 3 -5.81 -1.26 6.79
C ARG A 3 -6.82 -0.68 5.80
N LEU A 4 -8.08 -0.48 6.21
CA LEU A 4 -9.12 0.09 5.35
C LEU A 4 -8.83 1.55 4.99
N LEU A 5 -8.29 2.31 5.95
CA LEU A 5 -7.81 3.69 5.74
C LEU A 5 -6.68 3.75 4.70
N LEU A 6 -5.68 2.87 4.82
CA LEU A 6 -4.61 2.84 3.83
C LEU A 6 -5.13 2.43 2.45
N LEU A 7 -6.05 1.47 2.39
CA LEU A 7 -6.61 0.98 1.13
C LEU A 7 -7.48 2.00 0.40
N THR A 8 -8.05 2.99 1.11
CA THR A 8 -8.81 4.09 0.50
C THR A 8 -7.93 5.30 0.17
N PHE A 9 -7.09 5.74 1.10
CA PHE A 9 -6.34 6.99 0.92
C PHE A 9 -5.12 6.84 0.02
N VAL A 10 -4.43 5.71 0.04
CA VAL A 10 -3.27 5.48 -0.83
C VAL A 10 -3.65 5.61 -2.31
N PRO A 11 -4.64 4.88 -2.86
CA PRO A 11 -5.01 5.00 -4.27
C PRO A 11 -5.55 6.39 -4.65
N LEU A 12 -6.10 7.14 -3.69
CA LEU A 12 -6.58 8.50 -3.91
C LEU A 12 -5.42 9.51 -4.01
N ILE A 13 -4.37 9.35 -3.21
CA ILE A 13 -3.23 10.27 -3.14
C ILE A 13 -2.17 9.92 -4.20
N LEU A 14 -2.04 8.64 -4.54
CA LEU A 14 -0.97 8.13 -5.41
C LEU A 14 -0.88 8.82 -6.79
N PRO A 15 -1.99 9.11 -7.51
CA PRO A 15 -1.93 9.84 -8.78
C PRO A 15 -1.33 11.24 -8.62
N PHE A 16 -1.65 11.93 -7.51
CA PHE A 16 -1.12 13.26 -7.22
C PHE A 16 0.37 13.21 -6.89
N ALA A 17 0.80 12.23 -6.08
CA ALA A 17 2.20 12.05 -5.75
C ALA A 17 3.05 11.73 -6.99
N VAL A 18 2.57 10.82 -7.86
CA VAL A 18 3.23 10.47 -9.12
C VAL A 18 3.30 11.67 -10.05
N TRP A 19 2.20 12.41 -10.22
CA TRP A 19 2.17 13.61 -11.05
C TRP A 19 3.13 14.68 -10.54
N TYR A 20 3.15 14.92 -9.22
CA TYR A 20 4.05 15.90 -8.60
C TYR A 20 5.52 15.55 -8.81
N LEU A 21 5.90 14.30 -8.54
CA LEU A 21 7.26 13.81 -8.76
C LEU A 21 7.68 13.99 -10.23
N TRP A 22 6.80 13.67 -11.17
CA TRP A 22 7.08 13.84 -12.59
C TRP A 22 7.23 15.31 -12.99
N ASN A 23 6.38 16.19 -12.47
CA ASN A 23 6.41 17.61 -12.83
C ASN A 23 7.62 18.34 -12.25
N VAL A 24 8.03 17.98 -11.03
CA VAL A 24 9.16 18.62 -10.33
C VAL A 24 10.50 18.07 -10.82
N PHE A 25 10.62 16.76 -10.98
CA PHE A 25 11.92 16.12 -11.27
C PHE A 25 12.08 15.67 -12.73
N GLY A 26 11.02 15.68 -13.55
CA GLY A 26 11.07 15.22 -14.93
C GLY A 26 11.54 16.26 -15.94
N LYS A 27 11.56 17.55 -15.60
CA LYS A 27 12.01 18.63 -16.50
C LYS A 27 13.47 18.98 -16.22
N LYS A 28 14.29 19.03 -17.27
CA LYS A 28 15.66 19.54 -17.17
C LYS A 28 15.65 21.07 -17.06
N PRO A 29 16.57 21.68 -16.31
CA PRO A 29 16.80 23.12 -16.34
C PRO A 29 17.03 23.59 -17.78
N GLN A 30 16.25 24.57 -18.24
CA GLN A 30 16.53 25.24 -19.51
C GLN A 30 17.45 26.42 -19.22
N LEU A 31 18.52 26.53 -20.00
CA LEU A 31 19.41 27.70 -19.99
C LEU A 31 18.96 28.62 -21.12
N ASP A 32 18.80 29.91 -20.83
CA ASP A 32 18.61 30.93 -21.84
C ASP A 32 19.89 31.00 -22.71
N PRO A 33 19.80 30.74 -24.03
CA PRO A 33 20.94 30.75 -24.93
C PRO A 33 21.63 32.12 -25.05
N SER A 34 20.93 33.21 -24.69
CA SER A 34 21.41 34.58 -24.87
C SER A 34 22.09 35.16 -23.62
N THR A 35 21.61 34.81 -22.43
CA THR A 35 22.14 35.30 -21.15
C THR A 35 22.96 34.26 -20.39
N GLY A 36 22.82 32.98 -20.73
CA GLY A 36 23.44 31.87 -19.99
C GLY A 36 22.82 31.63 -18.61
N GLU A 37 21.74 32.36 -18.28
CA GLU A 37 21.02 32.20 -17.02
C GLU A 37 20.05 31.01 -17.11
N GLN A 38 19.79 30.40 -15.96
CA GLN A 38 18.79 29.34 -15.86
C GLN A 38 17.40 29.96 -15.83
N GLU A 39 16.56 29.63 -16.81
CA GLU A 39 15.17 30.08 -16.81
C GLU A 39 14.42 29.45 -15.61
N PRO A 40 13.60 30.23 -14.89
CA PRO A 40 12.75 29.69 -13.84
C PRO A 40 11.87 28.57 -14.40
N PRO A 41 11.78 27.41 -13.71
CA PRO A 41 10.96 26.31 -14.19
C PRO A 41 9.49 26.73 -14.25
N GLU A 42 8.85 26.55 -15.40
CA GLU A 42 7.42 26.76 -15.55
C GLU A 42 6.63 25.73 -14.72
N ILE A 43 6.10 26.17 -13.59
CA ILE A 43 5.25 25.36 -12.72
C ILE A 43 3.87 25.25 -13.37
N THR A 44 3.67 24.18 -14.13
CA THR A 44 2.36 23.85 -14.71
C THR A 44 1.36 23.46 -13.62
N SER A 45 0.15 23.99 -13.67
CA SER A 45 -0.94 23.62 -12.75
C SER A 45 -1.38 22.17 -12.93
N ALA A 46 -1.67 21.49 -11.82
CA ALA A 46 -2.13 20.10 -11.85
C ALA A 46 -3.48 19.94 -12.59
N PRO A 47 -3.65 18.91 -13.44
CA PRO A 47 -4.94 18.59 -14.06
C PRO A 47 -5.86 17.90 -13.03
N LEU A 48 -6.35 18.69 -12.07
CA LEU A 48 -7.09 18.21 -10.88
C LEU A 48 -8.24 17.26 -11.24
N LYS A 49 -9.05 17.60 -12.25
CA LYS A 49 -10.21 16.77 -12.66
C LYS A 49 -9.78 15.36 -13.08
N MET A 50 -8.72 15.26 -13.87
CA MET A 50 -8.20 13.99 -14.37
C MET A 50 -7.56 13.17 -13.24
N LEU A 51 -6.76 13.82 -12.38
CA LEU A 51 -6.11 13.15 -11.25
C LEU A 51 -7.13 12.63 -10.23
N THR A 52 -8.15 13.41 -9.91
CA THR A 52 -9.24 12.99 -9.01
C THR A 52 -10.02 11.83 -9.62
N PHE A 53 -10.36 11.88 -10.91
CA PHE A 53 -11.06 10.78 -11.59
C PHE A 53 -10.26 9.48 -11.53
N VAL A 54 -8.97 9.54 -11.87
CA VAL A 54 -8.06 8.39 -11.80
C VAL A 54 -7.95 7.86 -10.36
N GLY A 55 -7.81 8.75 -9.37
CA GLY A 55 -7.75 8.37 -7.96
C GLY A 55 -9.01 7.69 -7.44
N VAL A 56 -10.19 8.19 -7.82
CA VAL A 56 -11.48 7.56 -7.48
C VAL A 56 -11.60 6.19 -8.15
N LEU A 57 -11.26 6.07 -9.44
CA LEU A 57 -11.32 4.80 -10.15
C LEU A 57 -10.37 3.75 -9.53
N LEU A 58 -9.14 4.14 -9.21
CA LEU A 58 -8.18 3.30 -8.50
C LEU A 58 -8.70 2.89 -7.11
N SER A 59 -9.35 3.80 -6.39
CA SER A 59 -9.93 3.51 -5.08
C SER A 59 -11.07 2.49 -5.18
N LEU A 60 -11.93 2.61 -6.20
CA LEU A 60 -13.00 1.64 -6.45
C LEU A 60 -12.44 0.26 -6.83
N LEU A 61 -11.42 0.21 -7.68
CA LEU A 61 -10.79 -1.06 -8.08
C LEU A 61 -10.10 -1.75 -6.91
N THR A 62 -9.37 -1.00 -6.08
CA THR A 62 -8.68 -1.54 -4.91
C THR A 62 -9.65 -2.01 -3.84
N LEU A 63 -10.69 -1.22 -3.51
CA LEU A 63 -11.73 -1.66 -2.59
C LEU A 63 -12.52 -2.86 -3.12
N GLY A 64 -12.97 -2.79 -4.37
CA GLY A 64 -13.73 -3.86 -5.01
C GLY A 64 -12.93 -5.17 -5.06
N GLY A 65 -11.66 -5.09 -5.46
CA GLY A 65 -10.75 -6.22 -5.42
C GLY A 65 -10.57 -6.77 -4.00
N PHE A 66 -10.28 -5.90 -3.03
CA PHE A 66 -10.13 -6.31 -1.63
C PHE A 66 -11.37 -7.02 -1.10
N LEU A 67 -12.58 -6.51 -1.37
CA LEU A 67 -13.83 -7.13 -0.95
C LEU A 67 -14.02 -8.52 -1.60
N LEU A 68 -13.74 -8.67 -2.89
CA LEU A 68 -13.84 -9.94 -3.59
C LEU A 68 -12.85 -10.99 -3.03
N PHE A 69 -11.60 -10.61 -2.80
CA PHE A 69 -10.60 -11.53 -2.24
C PHE A 69 -10.85 -11.85 -0.76
N HIS A 70 -11.38 -10.89 0.00
CA HIS A 70 -11.73 -11.10 1.40
C HIS A 70 -12.89 -12.09 1.53
N ASP A 71 -13.91 -12.00 0.68
CA ASP A 71 -15.03 -12.95 0.66
C ASP A 71 -14.57 -14.40 0.36
N GLN A 72 -13.65 -14.54 -0.59
CA GLN A 72 -13.05 -15.84 -0.94
C GLN A 72 -12.14 -16.44 0.14
N THR A 73 -11.60 -15.62 1.04
CA THR A 73 -10.64 -16.07 2.06
C THR A 73 -11.24 -16.20 3.46
N VAL A 74 -12.32 -15.48 3.76
CA VAL A 74 -13.05 -15.58 5.04
C VAL A 74 -14.02 -16.76 5.06
N THR A 75 -14.33 -17.35 3.91
CA THR A 75 -15.05 -18.62 3.81
C THR A 75 -14.23 -19.83 4.23
N ALA A 76 -12.97 -19.68 4.62
CA ALA A 76 -12.28 -20.69 5.42
C ALA A 76 -13.01 -20.79 6.77
N PRO A 77 -13.75 -21.88 7.04
CA PRO A 77 -14.44 -22.03 8.31
C PRO A 77 -13.40 -21.91 9.42
N TYR A 78 -13.75 -21.20 10.49
CA TYR A 78 -12.98 -21.18 11.72
C TYR A 78 -12.61 -22.63 12.03
N SER A 79 -11.34 -23.00 11.86
CA SER A 79 -10.90 -24.35 12.19
C SER A 79 -10.97 -24.44 13.71
N PRO A 80 -11.92 -25.19 14.29
CA PRO A 80 -11.92 -25.36 15.73
C PRO A 80 -10.56 -25.94 16.11
N ILE A 81 -9.97 -25.42 17.18
CA ILE A 81 -8.78 -26.03 17.76
C ILE A 81 -9.12 -27.50 18.00
N ASN A 82 -8.44 -28.40 17.29
CA ASN A 82 -8.60 -29.82 17.51
C ASN A 82 -8.01 -30.13 18.89
N VAL A 83 -8.88 -30.23 19.90
CA VAL A 83 -8.51 -30.53 21.29
C VAL A 83 -7.70 -31.81 21.39
N ASP A 84 -7.90 -32.77 20.49
CA ASP A 84 -7.15 -34.02 20.46
C ASP A 84 -5.69 -33.81 20.00
N ASP A 85 -5.44 -32.87 19.09
CA ASP A 85 -4.08 -32.53 18.65
C ASP A 85 -3.36 -31.64 19.68
N ALA A 86 -4.09 -30.73 20.33
CA ALA A 86 -3.57 -29.91 21.43
C ALA A 86 -3.21 -30.78 22.66
N ALA A 87 -4.03 -31.77 23.00
CA ALA A 87 -3.77 -32.72 24.07
C ALA A 87 -2.54 -33.60 23.77
N ARG A 88 -2.38 -34.08 22.52
CA ARG A 88 -1.17 -34.83 22.10
C ARG A 88 0.10 -33.99 22.13
N GLY A 89 0.01 -32.67 21.95
CA GLY A 89 1.15 -31.75 22.09
C GLY A 89 1.60 -31.58 23.55
N LEU A 90 0.65 -31.55 24.48
CA LEU A 90 0.87 -31.51 25.94
C LEU A 90 1.44 -32.85 26.47
N ASP A 91 0.92 -33.98 25.98
CA ASP A 91 1.42 -35.32 26.37
C ASP A 91 2.83 -35.61 25.87
N ARG A 92 3.27 -34.96 24.79
CA ARG A 92 4.65 -35.04 24.28
C ARG A 92 5.64 -34.16 25.05
N GLY A 93 5.22 -33.48 26.11
CA GLY A 93 6.11 -32.80 27.06
C GLY A 93 6.84 -31.58 26.50
N ILE A 94 6.41 -31.02 25.36
CA ILE A 94 7.00 -29.79 24.83
C ILE A 94 6.34 -28.62 25.57
N ALA A 95 6.95 -28.24 26.69
CA ALA A 95 6.64 -26.98 27.34
C ALA A 95 6.91 -25.83 26.34
N PRO A 96 5.95 -24.93 26.10
CA PRO A 96 6.27 -23.69 25.41
C PRO A 96 7.18 -22.89 26.35
N ASP A 97 8.25 -22.33 25.80
CA ASP A 97 9.12 -21.33 26.45
C ASP A 97 10.21 -21.82 27.41
N ARG A 98 11.14 -22.66 26.92
CA ARG A 98 12.53 -22.51 27.39
C ARG A 98 13.53 -22.47 26.23
N PRO A 99 14.24 -21.33 26.02
CA PRO A 99 15.39 -21.31 25.14
C PRO A 99 16.45 -22.26 25.71
N MET A 100 16.85 -23.27 24.91
CA MET A 100 17.97 -24.13 25.28
C MET A 100 19.26 -23.30 25.28
N THR A 101 19.71 -22.93 26.47
CA THR A 101 21.04 -22.40 26.71
C THR A 101 22.02 -23.57 26.87
N SER A 102 23.20 -23.37 26.28
CA SER A 102 24.31 -24.32 26.12
C SER A 102 24.82 -24.99 27.39
N ARG A 103 25.20 -26.27 27.28
CA ARG A 103 26.55 -26.77 27.63
C ARG A 103 26.76 -28.18 27.09
#